data_AF-A0A7V8XR07-F1
#
_entry.id   AF-A0A7V8XR07-F1
#
_cell.length_a   1.000
_cell.length_b   1.000
_cell.length_c   1.000
_cell.angle_alpha   90.00
_cell.angle_beta   90.00
_cell.angle_gamma   90.00
#
_symmetry.space_group_name_H-M   'P 1'
#
loop_
_entity.id
_entity.type
_entity.pdbx_description
1 polymer ?
#
loop_
_entity_poly.entity_id
_entity_poly.type
_entity_poly.pdbx_seq_one_letter_code
_entity_poly.pdbx_strand_id
1 'polypeptide(L)'
;MRAPFGGEAPIGIPLELVSDAVLGEVDTIELACLWSDELGTAEAWYRLLNVGARVAPSAGTDAMVDFFRTMAVGTTRVYVKVPGQLTMERYLDGLKAGRSFVTNGPLLQFRVSDMNPATP
;
A
#
# COMPACT_ATOMS: atom_id res chain seq x y z
N MET A 1 12.98 11.73 20.91
CA MET A 1 11.81 11.24 20.16
C MET A 1 11.40 12.36 19.22
N ARG A 2 11.49 12.17 17.89
CA ARG A 2 11.06 13.19 16.91
C ARG A 2 9.53 13.20 16.90
N ALA A 3 8.88 14.36 16.86
CA ALA A 3 7.42 14.41 16.80
C ALA A 3 6.94 13.65 15.55
N PRO A 4 5.94 12.74 15.65
CA PRO A 4 5.51 11.91 14.53
C PRO A 4 4.99 12.71 13.33
N PHE A 5 4.59 13.96 13.56
CA PHE A 5 4.16 14.92 12.53
C PHE A 5 5.05 16.17 12.48
N GLY A 6 6.26 16.14 13.05
CA GLY A 6 7.19 17.27 13.02
C GLY A 6 7.96 17.34 11.70
N GLY A 7 7.76 18.41 10.93
CA GLY A 7 8.37 18.64 9.61
C GLY A 7 7.42 19.41 8.70
N GLU A 8 7.83 19.64 7.45
CA GLU A 8 6.89 20.13 6.43
C GLU A 8 5.80 19.07 6.22
N ALA A 9 4.54 19.50 6.15
CA ALA A 9 3.44 18.59 5.86
C ALA A 9 3.58 18.14 4.39
N PRO A 10 3.45 16.84 4.08
CA PRO A 10 3.39 16.41 2.70
C PRO A 10 2.24 17.16 2.02
N ILE A 11 2.57 17.84 0.92
CA ILE A 11 1.58 18.54 0.09
C ILE A 11 0.59 17.51 -0.47
N GLY A 12 -0.71 17.82 -0.41
CA GLY A 12 -1.76 16.99 -1.01
C GLY A 12 -2.37 15.90 -0.13
N ILE A 13 -2.07 15.85 1.17
CA ILE A 13 -2.82 14.96 2.09
C ILE A 13 -4.24 15.52 2.32
N PRO A 14 -5.30 14.70 2.18
CA PRO A 14 -6.66 15.10 2.54
C PRO A 14 -6.75 15.52 4.02
N LEU A 15 -7.46 16.62 4.29
CA LEU A 15 -7.56 17.20 5.63
C LEU A 15 -8.06 16.19 6.68
N GLU A 16 -9.00 15.34 6.29
CA GLU A 16 -9.66 14.35 7.18
C GLU A 16 -8.87 13.04 7.31
N LEU A 17 -7.82 12.81 6.50
CA LEU A 17 -7.10 11.53 6.50
C LEU A 17 -6.58 11.16 7.89
N VAL A 18 -6.02 12.12 8.62
CA VAL A 18 -5.42 11.86 9.94
C VAL A 18 -6.49 11.58 10.98
N SER A 19 -7.57 12.36 11.03
CA SER A 19 -8.67 12.12 11.97
C SER A 19 -9.32 10.77 11.71
N ASP A 20 -9.61 10.47 10.45
CA ASP A 20 -10.33 9.26 10.07
C ASP A 20 -9.46 8.02 10.28
N ALA A 21 -8.16 8.09 9.98
CA ALA A 21 -7.22 7.00 10.26
C ALA A 21 -7.09 6.73 11.77
N VAL A 22 -7.10 7.77 12.61
CA VAL A 22 -7.06 7.62 14.08
C VAL A 22 -8.37 7.06 14.63
N LEU A 23 -9.51 7.43 14.04
CA LEU A 23 -10.83 6.91 14.41
C LEU A 23 -11.08 5.50 13.87
N GLY A 24 -10.28 5.03 12.91
CA GLY A 24 -10.43 3.72 12.28
C GLY A 24 -11.44 3.71 11.12
N GLU A 25 -11.76 4.88 10.57
CA GLU A 25 -12.72 5.07 9.47
C GLU A 25 -12.05 4.98 8.08
N VAL A 26 -10.72 4.86 8.02
CA VAL A 26 -9.97 4.65 6.77
C VAL A 26 -9.45 3.22 6.70
N ASP A 27 -9.93 2.44 5.72
CA ASP A 27 -9.42 1.09 5.47
C ASP A 27 -8.08 1.10 4.73
N THR A 28 -7.91 1.98 3.73
CA THR A 28 -6.76 1.94 2.80
C THR A 28 -6.21 3.31 2.43
N ILE A 29 -4.91 3.35 2.12
CA ILE A 29 -4.24 4.48 1.47
C ILE A 29 -3.54 4.02 0.20
N GLU A 30 -3.78 4.71 -0.92
CA GLU A 30 -3.14 4.37 -2.19
C GLU A 30 -1.73 4.94 -2.24
N LEU A 31 -0.72 4.07 -2.19
CA LEU A 31 0.69 4.48 -2.16
C LEU A 31 1.25 4.72 -3.56
N ALA A 32 0.68 4.09 -4.58
CA ALA A 32 1.20 4.13 -5.94
C ALA A 32 0.09 4.02 -6.98
N CYS A 33 -0.09 5.09 -7.74
CA CYS A 33 -0.92 5.20 -8.93
C CYS A 33 -0.32 6.21 -9.92
N LEU A 34 -0.99 6.45 -11.05
CA LEU A 34 -0.54 7.41 -12.06
C LEU A 34 -0.20 8.80 -11.51
N TRP A 35 -0.91 9.22 -10.46
CA TRP A 35 -0.83 10.58 -9.90
C TRP A 35 -0.21 10.63 -8.50
N SER A 36 0.36 9.53 -8.02
CA SER A 36 0.95 9.48 -6.69
C SER A 36 2.31 10.17 -6.64
N ASP A 37 2.56 10.91 -5.56
CA ASP A 37 3.91 11.08 -5.01
C ASP A 37 4.17 9.90 -4.07
N GLU A 38 4.81 8.84 -4.58
CA GLU A 38 4.98 7.61 -3.79
C GLU A 38 5.86 7.82 -2.56
N LEU A 39 6.82 8.75 -2.61
CA LEU A 39 7.71 9.04 -1.49
C LEU A 39 6.98 9.83 -0.40
N GLY A 40 6.28 10.90 -0.78
CA GLY A 40 5.48 11.70 0.16
C GLY A 40 4.32 10.91 0.77
N THR A 41 3.62 10.11 -0.05
CA THR A 41 2.51 9.28 0.43
C THR A 41 3.00 8.14 1.33
N ALA A 42 4.14 7.51 1.00
CA ALA A 42 4.74 6.53 1.89
C ALA A 42 5.20 7.15 3.21
N GLU A 43 5.75 8.36 3.21
CA GLU A 43 6.09 9.08 4.44
C GLU A 43 4.85 9.30 5.33
N ALA A 44 3.75 9.79 4.74
CA ALA A 44 2.48 9.96 5.44
C ALA A 44 1.97 8.64 6.04
N TRP A 45 1.99 7.57 5.24
CA TRP A 45 1.60 6.23 5.67
C TRP A 45 2.47 5.72 6.83
N TYR A 46 3.79 5.87 6.76
CA TYR A 46 4.67 5.50 7.87
C TYR A 46 4.39 6.31 9.14
N ARG A 47 4.04 7.60 9.03
CA ARG A 47 3.64 8.41 10.20
C ARG A 47 2.36 7.88 10.84
N LEU A 48 1.36 7.45 10.06
CA LEU A 48 0.16 6.78 10.57
C LEU A 48 0.50 5.46 11.29
N LEU A 49 1.35 4.63 10.67
CA LEU A 49 1.80 3.38 11.29
C LEU A 49 2.56 3.62 12.61
N ASN A 50 3.38 4.66 12.68
CA ASN A 50 4.15 5.02 13.88
C ASN A 50 3.26 5.40 15.08
N VAL A 51 2.04 5.90 14.85
CA VAL A 51 1.06 6.22 15.91
C VAL A 51 0.07 5.09 16.16
N GLY A 52 0.25 3.93 15.51
CA GLY A 52 -0.62 2.76 15.65
C GLY A 52 -1.88 2.79 14.80
N ALA A 53 -2.08 3.82 13.95
CA ALA A 53 -3.16 3.86 12.98
C ALA A 53 -2.83 2.95 11.80
N ARG A 54 -3.37 1.72 11.83
CA ARG A 54 -3.10 0.69 10.82
C ARG A 54 -4.01 0.85 9.60
N VAL A 55 -3.55 1.63 8.64
CA VAL A 55 -4.19 1.76 7.32
C VAL A 55 -3.51 0.83 6.33
N ALA A 56 -4.28 0.03 5.60
CA ALA A 56 -3.72 -0.92 4.65
C ALA A 56 -3.17 -0.20 3.41
N PRO A 57 -1.99 -0.60 2.88
CA PRO A 57 -1.47 0.00 1.66
C PRO A 57 -2.23 -0.56 0.45
N SER A 58 -2.59 0.29 -0.49
CA SER A 58 -3.12 -0.09 -1.80
C SER A 58 -2.28 0.50 -2.94
N ALA A 59 -2.46 -0.03 -4.13
CA ALA A 59 -1.86 0.49 -5.35
C ALA A 59 -2.70 0.04 -6.54
N GLY A 60 -2.88 0.95 -7.49
CA GLY A 60 -3.65 0.73 -8.69
C GLY A 60 -3.13 1.66 -9.77
N THR A 61 -3.19 1.22 -11.03
CA THR A 61 -2.62 2.01 -12.13
C THR A 61 -3.40 3.30 -12.40
N ASP A 62 -4.64 3.39 -11.92
CA ASP A 62 -5.61 4.44 -12.30
C ASP A 62 -5.66 4.58 -13.84
N ALA A 63 -6.05 3.48 -14.49
CA ALA A 63 -5.79 3.32 -15.92
C ALA A 63 -6.79 4.11 -16.78
N MET A 64 -6.30 5.14 -17.47
CA MET A 64 -6.98 5.75 -18.63
C MET A 64 -6.50 5.08 -19.91
N VAL A 65 -7.25 4.07 -20.36
CA VAL A 65 -6.88 3.21 -21.50
C VAL A 65 -7.19 3.83 -22.87
N ASP A 66 -7.93 4.93 -22.89
CA ASP A 66 -8.22 5.75 -24.06
C ASP A 66 -7.11 6.79 -24.36
N PHE A 67 -6.15 6.96 -23.44
CA PHE A 67 -4.99 7.84 -23.63
C PHE A 67 -3.78 7.04 -24.14
N PHE A 68 -3.07 7.60 -25.11
CA PHE A 68 -1.96 6.93 -25.80
C PHE A 68 -0.60 7.01 -25.07
N ARG A 69 -0.53 7.73 -23.94
CA ARG A 69 0.71 7.98 -23.16
C ARG A 69 0.48 7.88 -21.64
N THR A 70 -0.26 6.87 -21.22
CA THR A 70 -0.42 6.50 -19.81
C THR A 70 0.35 5.23 -19.51
N MET A 71 0.63 4.98 -18.23
CA MET A 71 1.29 3.74 -17.82
C MET A 71 0.44 2.52 -18.18
N ALA A 72 1.08 1.40 -18.49
CA ALA A 72 0.38 0.17 -18.87
C ALA A 72 -0.51 -0.33 -17.72
N VAL A 73 -1.67 -0.90 -18.04
CA VAL A 73 -2.57 -1.49 -17.04
C VAL A 73 -1.81 -2.48 -16.16
N GLY A 74 -1.93 -2.30 -14.85
CA GLY A 74 -1.27 -3.13 -13.86
C GLY A 74 0.16 -2.71 -13.57
N THR A 75 0.64 -1.52 -13.98
CA THR A 75 2.01 -1.04 -13.68
C THR A 75 2.29 -0.94 -12.19
N THR A 76 1.34 -0.49 -11.39
CA THR A 76 1.40 -0.48 -9.92
C THR A 76 0.44 -1.54 -9.38
N ARG A 77 0.91 -2.32 -8.41
CA ARG A 77 0.18 -3.47 -7.86
C ARG A 77 0.36 -3.52 -6.35
N VAL A 78 -0.67 -4.00 -5.66
CA VAL A 78 -0.56 -4.52 -4.30
C VAL A 78 -0.66 -6.04 -4.35
N TYR A 79 0.28 -6.73 -3.72
CA TYR A 79 0.23 -8.18 -3.53
C TYR A 79 -0.13 -8.49 -2.10
N VAL A 80 -1.04 -9.45 -1.90
CA VAL A 80 -1.48 -9.90 -0.58
C VAL A 80 -1.23 -11.40 -0.45
N LYS A 81 -0.59 -11.80 0.65
CA LYS A 81 -0.37 -13.20 0.96
C LYS A 81 -1.64 -13.83 1.53
N VAL A 82 -2.26 -14.68 0.74
CA VAL A 82 -3.46 -15.45 1.10
C VAL A 82 -3.08 -16.92 1.34
N PRO A 83 -3.41 -17.51 2.50
CA PRO A 83 -3.24 -18.93 2.72
C PRO A 83 -4.35 -19.72 2.00
N GLY A 84 -3.95 -20.73 1.22
CA GLY A 84 -4.87 -21.61 0.50
C GLY A 84 -5.47 -20.95 -0.75
N GLN A 85 -6.75 -21.23 -1.01
CA GLN A 85 -7.44 -20.71 -2.18
C GLN A 85 -7.70 -19.20 -2.07
N LEU A 86 -7.43 -18.48 -3.16
CA LEU A 86 -7.78 -17.06 -3.29
C LEU A 86 -9.30 -16.90 -3.29
N THR A 87 -9.79 -16.13 -2.31
CA THR A 87 -11.18 -15.66 -2.20
C THR A 87 -11.11 -14.19 -1.79
N MET A 88 -12.17 -13.44 -2.07
CA MET A 88 -12.19 -12.01 -1.75
C MET A 88 -12.10 -11.79 -0.23
N GLU A 89 -12.81 -12.59 0.59
CA GLU A 89 -12.74 -12.47 2.04
C GLU A 89 -11.31 -12.70 2.54
N ARG A 90 -10.65 -13.78 2.10
CA ARG A 90 -9.27 -14.08 2.54
C ARG A 90 -8.26 -13.06 2.04
N TYR A 91 -8.49 -12.47 0.86
CA TYR A 91 -7.68 -11.37 0.35
C TYR A 91 -7.80 -10.15 1.27
N LEU A 92 -9.02 -9.73 1.59
CA LEU A 92 -9.26 -8.60 2.49
C LEU A 92 -8.71 -8.86 3.89
N ASP A 93 -8.88 -10.07 4.44
CA ASP A 93 -8.29 -10.45 5.72
C ASP A 93 -6.76 -10.40 5.70
N GLY A 94 -6.14 -10.81 4.60
CA GLY A 94 -4.70 -10.69 4.37
C GLY A 94 -4.23 -9.24 4.33
N LEU A 95 -4.98 -8.40 3.63
CA LEU A 95 -4.70 -6.98 3.48
C LEU A 95 -4.81 -6.26 4.83
N LYS A 96 -5.92 -6.45 5.55
CA LYS A 96 -6.15 -5.88 6.90
C LYS A 96 -5.13 -6.36 7.93
N ALA A 97 -4.64 -7.59 7.79
CA ALA A 97 -3.58 -8.13 8.65
C ALA A 97 -2.16 -7.65 8.28
N GLY A 98 -2.01 -6.76 7.28
CA GLY A 98 -0.71 -6.25 6.85
C GLY A 98 0.16 -7.28 6.14
N ARG A 99 -0.42 -8.35 5.61
CA ARG A 99 0.30 -9.38 4.83
C ARG A 99 0.41 -8.98 3.37
N SER A 100 0.82 -7.75 3.12
CA SER A 100 0.83 -7.15 1.78
C SER A 100 2.03 -6.26 1.53
N PHE A 101 2.30 -6.00 0.26
CA PHE A 101 3.27 -4.99 -0.16
C PHE A 101 2.86 -4.38 -1.50
N VAL A 102 3.27 -3.14 -1.73
CA VAL A 102 3.07 -2.40 -2.97
C VAL A 102 4.34 -2.47 -3.82
N THR A 103 4.19 -2.64 -5.14
CA THR A 103 5.34 -2.62 -6.06
C THR A 103 4.95 -2.19 -7.48
N ASN A 104 5.85 -1.44 -8.12
CA ASN A 104 5.88 -1.20 -9.56
C ASN A 104 6.99 -2.02 -10.27
N GLY A 105 7.77 -2.80 -9.50
CA GLY A 105 8.83 -3.68 -9.99
C GLY A 105 8.38 -5.12 -10.25
N PRO A 106 9.29 -5.99 -10.69
CA PRO A 106 9.01 -7.41 -10.91
C PRO A 106 8.76 -8.16 -9.59
N LEU A 107 7.89 -9.18 -9.64
CA LEU A 107 7.70 -10.10 -8.52
C LEU A 107 8.80 -11.16 -8.57
N LEU A 108 9.67 -11.16 -7.55
CA LEU A 108 10.72 -12.16 -7.43
C LEU A 108 10.28 -13.27 -6.48
N GLN A 109 10.25 -14.51 -6.98
CA GLN A 109 10.16 -15.68 -6.13
C GLN A 109 11.57 -16.20 -5.88
N PHE A 110 12.05 -16.06 -4.65
CA PHE A 110 13.35 -16.56 -4.24
C PHE A 110 13.22 -17.94 -3.61
N ARG A 111 14.14 -18.85 -3.94
CA ARG A 111 14.27 -20.18 -3.33
C ARG A 111 15.73 -20.47 -3.04
N VAL A 112 16.00 -21.09 -1.90
CA VAL A 112 17.30 -21.69 -1.60
C VAL A 112 17.10 -23.20 -1.68
N SER A 113 17.67 -23.82 -2.70
CA SER A 113 17.28 -25.20 -3.10
C SER A 113 15.76 -25.26 -3.32
N ASP A 114 15.05 -26.19 -2.67
CA ASP A 114 13.59 -26.33 -2.75
C ASP A 114 12.83 -25.54 -1.67
N MET A 115 13.53 -24.82 -0.79
CA MET A 115 12.94 -24.07 0.31
C MET A 115 12.61 -22.64 -0.14
N ASN A 116 11.35 -22.22 0.08
CA ASN A 116 10.97 -20.82 -0.02
C ASN A 116 11.13 -20.17 1.37
N PRO A 117 12.07 -19.23 1.57
CA PRO A 117 12.29 -18.59 2.87
C PRO A 117 11.10 -17.73 3.34
N ALA A 118 10.15 -17.42 2.45
CA ALA A 118 8.92 -16.71 2.81
C ALA A 118 7.82 -17.65 3.36
N THR A 119 8.04 -18.96 3.43
CA THR A 119 7.18 -19.93 4.13
C THR A 119 7.92 -20.45 5.36
N PRO A 120 7.32 -20.35 6.57
CA PRO A 120 7.91 -20.90 7.79
C PRO A 120 8.03 -22.42 7.73
#